data_AF-A0A9P9XMN0-F1
#
_entry.id   AF-A0A9P9XMN0-F1
#
_cell.length_a   1.000
_cell.length_b   1.000
_cell.length_c   1.000
_cell.angle_alpha   90.00
_cell.angle_beta   90.00
_cell.angle_gamma   90.00
#
_symmetry.space_group_name_H-M   'P 1'
#
loop_
_entity.id
_entity.type
_entity.pdbx_description
1 polymer ?
#
loop_
_entity_poly.entity_id
_entity_poly.type
_entity_poly.pdbx_seq_one_letter_code
_entity_poly.pdbx_strand_id
1 'polypeptide(L)'
;MILGLFDNVEAAVVQTYGESLLRPGTTILDTVNAHFKLSNRVSAEVHVSWLNPHKERKMTVIGEEATAVFDDTEPWESKLRLFKNKIDWTSGHPEAPDGRMEVVALEKLEPLAIECQHFLKCVGTGKVPKTDLAEGIAVGGVLEAVENQLRMWVSLRQPSALTAGLHLDPKAEVLNEIPCPTLPEKIVKISIIDLQSQMRRIQ
;
A
#
# COMPACT_ATOMS: atom_id res chain seq x y z
N MET A 1 7.78 -2.34 3.98
CA MET A 1 7.45 -0.90 3.87
C MET A 1 6.11 -0.55 4.52
N ILE A 2 4.96 -1.06 4.05
CA ILE A 2 3.66 -0.78 4.69
C ILE A 2 3.65 -1.24 6.15
N LEU A 3 4.02 -2.51 6.41
CA LEU A 3 4.07 -3.03 7.78
C LEU A 3 5.04 -2.22 8.67
N GLY A 4 6.28 -2.01 8.21
CA GLY A 4 7.27 -1.22 8.94
C GLY A 4 6.84 0.23 9.24
N LEU A 5 6.08 0.88 8.35
CA LEU A 5 5.53 2.24 8.56
C LEU A 5 4.50 2.28 9.69
N PHE A 6 3.79 1.19 9.91
CA PHE A 6 2.73 1.06 10.90
C PHE A 6 3.12 0.10 12.04
N ASP A 7 4.39 0.13 12.44
CA ASP A 7 4.92 -0.63 13.58
C ASP A 7 4.68 -2.15 13.52
N ASN A 8 4.73 -2.71 12.31
CA ASN A 8 4.56 -4.14 12.05
C ASN A 8 3.26 -4.73 12.62
N VAL A 9 2.19 -3.93 12.63
CA VAL A 9 0.85 -4.40 12.98
C VAL A 9 0.38 -5.49 12.02
N GLU A 10 -0.44 -6.40 12.52
CA GLU A 10 -1.05 -7.46 11.73
C GLU A 10 -1.85 -6.90 10.56
N ALA A 11 -1.69 -7.52 9.38
CA ALA A 11 -2.40 -7.16 8.16
C ALA A 11 -3.20 -8.36 7.65
N ALA A 12 -4.50 -8.15 7.44
CA ALA A 12 -5.39 -9.10 6.80
C ALA A 12 -5.56 -8.73 5.32
N VAL A 13 -5.41 -9.71 4.44
CA VAL A 13 -5.69 -9.54 3.00
C VAL A 13 -7.20 -9.59 2.79
N VAL A 14 -7.77 -8.47 2.34
CA VAL A 14 -9.23 -8.33 2.15
C VAL A 14 -9.64 -8.85 0.79
N GLN A 15 -8.92 -8.44 -0.25
CA GLN A 15 -9.24 -8.79 -1.62
C GLN A 15 -7.99 -8.67 -2.48
N THR A 16 -7.82 -9.61 -3.40
CA THR A 16 -6.78 -9.55 -4.43
C THR A 16 -7.37 -9.89 -5.78
N TYR A 17 -6.87 -9.25 -6.83
CA TYR A 17 -7.17 -9.63 -8.20
C TYR A 17 -5.97 -9.31 -9.09
N GLY A 18 -5.86 -10.02 -10.20
CA GLY A 18 -4.81 -9.76 -11.16
C GLY A 18 -5.08 -10.46 -12.48
N GLU A 19 -4.31 -10.07 -13.48
CA GLU A 19 -4.51 -10.48 -14.87
C GLU A 19 -3.18 -10.90 -15.48
N SER A 20 -3.22 -11.97 -16.28
CA SER A 20 -2.12 -12.37 -17.15
C SER A 20 -2.49 -12.00 -18.59
N LEU A 21 -1.93 -10.88 -19.06
CA LEU A 21 -2.26 -10.27 -20.34
C LEU A 21 -1.25 -10.65 -21.43
N LEU A 22 0.02 -10.77 -21.09
CA LEU A 22 1.10 -11.16 -22.01
C LEU A 22 1.16 -12.67 -22.22
N ARG A 23 0.74 -13.44 -21.22
CA ARG A 23 0.75 -14.92 -21.24
C ARG A 23 -0.60 -15.47 -20.78
N PRO A 24 -1.67 -15.31 -21.58
CA PRO A 24 -3.00 -15.78 -21.22
C PRO A 24 -3.01 -17.25 -20.80
N GLY A 25 -3.76 -17.59 -19.75
CA GLY A 25 -3.88 -18.96 -19.23
C GLY A 25 -2.72 -19.43 -18.34
N THR A 26 -1.71 -18.59 -18.09
CA THR A 26 -0.66 -18.88 -17.11
C THR A 26 -0.98 -18.30 -15.73
N THR A 27 -0.31 -18.80 -14.70
CA THR A 27 -0.43 -18.30 -13.32
C THR A 27 0.47 -17.08 -13.04
N ILE A 28 1.21 -16.61 -14.05
CA ILE A 28 2.13 -15.49 -13.89
C ILE A 28 1.39 -14.22 -14.30
N LEU A 29 1.03 -13.40 -13.32
CA LEU A 29 0.24 -12.20 -13.51
C LEU A 29 1.13 -11.02 -13.90
N ASP A 30 0.66 -10.20 -14.85
CA ASP A 30 1.35 -8.99 -15.30
C ASP A 30 0.88 -7.73 -14.55
N THR A 31 -0.34 -7.78 -14.01
CA THR A 31 -0.89 -6.77 -13.10
C THR A 31 -1.55 -7.44 -11.89
N VAL A 32 -1.36 -6.86 -10.71
CA VAL A 32 -1.93 -7.31 -9.45
C VAL A 32 -2.39 -6.11 -8.65
N ASN A 33 -3.58 -6.21 -8.08
CA ASN A 33 -4.10 -5.32 -7.06
C ASN A 33 -4.36 -6.14 -5.80
N ALA A 34 -3.91 -5.63 -4.66
CA ALA A 34 -4.14 -6.25 -3.36
C ALA A 34 -4.57 -5.19 -2.36
N HIS A 35 -5.68 -5.46 -1.67
CA HIS A 35 -6.23 -4.61 -0.62
C HIS A 35 -6.05 -5.29 0.73
N PHE A 36 -5.63 -4.50 1.71
CA PHE A 36 -5.31 -4.96 3.06
C PHE A 36 -6.05 -4.13 4.10
N LYS A 37 -6.38 -4.78 5.22
CA LYS A 37 -6.82 -4.10 6.44
C LYS A 37 -5.83 -4.42 7.55
N LEU A 38 -5.22 -3.38 8.10
CA LEU A 38 -4.32 -3.48 9.24
C LEU A 38 -5.14 -3.42 10.53
N SER A 39 -4.65 -4.08 11.59
CA SER A 39 -5.34 -4.16 12.89
C SER A 39 -5.50 -2.79 13.57
N ASN A 40 -4.65 -1.82 13.23
CA ASN A 40 -4.76 -0.41 13.65
C ASN A 40 -5.75 0.42 12.82
N ARG A 41 -6.67 -0.24 12.09
CA ARG A 41 -7.73 0.36 11.25
C ARG A 41 -7.24 1.04 9.97
N VAL A 42 -5.94 1.01 9.68
CA VAL A 42 -5.42 1.49 8.39
C VAL A 42 -5.85 0.55 7.28
N SER A 43 -6.31 1.11 6.16
CA SER A 43 -6.50 0.36 4.92
C SER A 43 -5.29 0.63 4.02
N ALA A 44 -4.82 -0.39 3.31
CA ALA A 44 -3.73 -0.23 2.36
C ALA A 44 -4.10 -0.90 1.03
N GLU A 45 -3.54 -0.36 -0.04
CA GLU A 45 -3.66 -0.90 -1.38
C GLU A 45 -2.27 -0.98 -2.01
N VAL A 46 -2.02 -2.09 -2.71
CA VAL A 46 -0.82 -2.30 -3.50
C VAL A 46 -1.26 -2.62 -4.91
N HIS A 47 -0.88 -1.75 -5.85
CA HIS A 47 -0.97 -2.00 -7.27
C HIS A 47 0.42 -2.21 -7.84
N VAL A 48 0.60 -3.31 -8.56
CA VAL A 48 1.83 -3.62 -9.28
C VAL A 48 1.46 -3.97 -10.70
N SER A 49 2.07 -3.31 -11.67
CA SER A 49 1.83 -3.57 -13.09
C SER A 49 3.14 -3.46 -13.87
N TRP A 50 3.50 -4.56 -14.55
CA TRP A 50 4.62 -4.56 -15.50
C TRP A 50 4.26 -3.80 -16.80
N LEU A 51 2.96 -3.63 -17.05
CA LEU A 51 2.40 -3.04 -18.26
C LEU A 51 2.11 -1.55 -18.12
N ASN A 52 2.51 -0.93 -17.01
CA ASN A 52 2.29 0.51 -16.80
C ASN A 52 3.18 1.30 -17.80
N PRO A 53 2.61 2.16 -18.67
CA PRO A 53 3.39 2.95 -19.64
C PRO A 53 4.27 4.00 -18.97
N HIS A 54 3.97 4.35 -17.71
CA HIS A 54 4.76 5.26 -16.91
C HIS A 54 5.58 4.47 -15.89
N LYS A 55 6.88 4.80 -15.79
CA LYS A 55 7.69 4.36 -14.65
C LYS A 55 7.12 5.06 -13.42
N GLU A 56 6.51 4.29 -12.53
CA GLU A 56 5.91 4.80 -11.30
C GLU A 56 6.40 3.97 -10.12
N ARG A 57 6.88 4.65 -9.07
CA ARG A 57 7.31 4.06 -7.80
C ARG A 57 6.89 5.01 -6.69
N LYS A 58 5.60 4.95 -6.38
CA LYS A 58 4.93 5.96 -5.58
C LYS A 58 4.24 5.32 -4.40
N MET A 59 4.34 6.00 -3.26
CA MET A 59 3.63 5.67 -2.05
C MET A 59 2.89 6.92 -1.56
N THR A 60 1.61 6.78 -1.32
CA THR A 60 0.76 7.84 -0.78
C THR A 60 0.25 7.40 0.58
N VAL A 61 0.48 8.23 1.60
CA VAL A 61 0.01 8.01 2.96
C VAL A 61 -0.95 9.13 3.30
N ILE A 62 -2.23 8.77 3.47
CA ILE A 62 -3.30 9.72 3.76
C ILE A 62 -3.54 9.69 5.27
N GLY A 63 -3.24 10.81 5.92
CA GLY A 63 -3.54 11.04 7.33
C GLY A 63 -4.70 12.00 7.51
N GLU A 64 -5.07 12.25 8.77
CA GLU A 64 -6.14 13.18 9.16
C GLU A 64 -5.80 14.65 8.81
N GLU A 65 -4.55 15.05 9.05
CA GLU A 65 -4.11 16.45 8.90
C GLU A 65 -3.49 16.74 7.53
N ALA A 66 -2.91 15.72 6.90
CA ALA A 66 -2.15 15.87 5.67
C ALA A 66 -1.96 14.54 4.94
N THR A 67 -1.62 14.63 3.66
CA THR A 67 -1.22 13.51 2.83
C THR A 67 0.25 13.62 2.47
N ALA A 68 1.03 12.58 2.75
CA ALA A 68 2.42 12.48 2.30
C ALA A 68 2.49 11.66 1.01
N VAL A 69 3.17 12.17 0.01
CA VAL A 69 3.44 11.48 -1.26
C VAL A 69 4.94 11.34 -1.41
N PHE A 70 5.41 10.10 -1.41
CA PHE A 70 6.76 9.75 -1.83
C PHE A 70 6.73 9.22 -3.25
N ASP A 71 7.48 9.84 -4.15
CA ASP A 71 7.63 9.38 -5.53
C ASP A 71 9.12 9.24 -5.85
N ASP A 72 9.58 8.00 -5.98
CA ASP A 72 10.99 7.71 -6.24
C ASP A 72 11.42 8.08 -7.68
N THR A 73 10.48 8.47 -8.55
CA THR A 73 10.79 8.86 -9.93
C THR A 73 11.07 10.35 -10.09
N GLU A 74 10.76 11.15 -9.06
CA GLU A 74 10.98 12.60 -9.03
C GLU A 74 12.46 12.97 -8.75
N PRO A 75 12.87 14.20 -9.12
CA PRO A 75 14.12 14.79 -8.66
C PRO A 75 14.28 14.73 -7.14
N TRP A 76 15.52 14.64 -6.67
CA TRP A 76 15.82 14.37 -5.27
C TRP A 76 15.15 15.38 -4.32
N GLU A 77 15.20 16.65 -4.71
CA GLU A 77 14.61 17.77 -3.99
C GLU A 77 13.09 17.67 -3.85
N SER A 78 12.38 16.92 -4.70
CA SER A 78 10.92 16.84 -4.73
C SER A 78 10.35 15.43 -4.48
N LYS A 79 11.18 14.46 -4.11
CA LYS A 79 10.78 13.06 -3.87
C LYS A 79 9.71 12.92 -2.78
N LEU A 80 9.74 13.74 -1.74
CA LEU A 80 8.75 13.71 -0.67
C LEU A 80 8.00 15.04 -0.61
N ARG A 81 6.68 14.98 -0.80
CA ARG A 81 5.77 16.12 -0.76
C ARG A 81 4.71 15.89 0.30
N LEU A 82 4.37 16.93 1.04
CA LEU A 82 3.30 16.95 2.02
C LEU A 82 2.21 17.89 1.51
N PHE A 83 1.00 17.38 1.39
CA PHE A 83 -0.18 18.13 1.03
C PHE A 83 -1.02 18.36 2.29
N LYS A 84 -1.21 19.62 2.68
CA LYS A 84 -2.07 20.00 3.82
C LYS A 84 -3.52 20.01 3.36
N ASN A 85 -4.06 18.81 3.17
CA ASN A 85 -5.38 18.59 2.61
C ASN A 85 -6.42 18.17 3.66
N LYS A 86 -6.29 18.67 4.90
CA LYS A 86 -7.29 18.49 5.95
C LYS A 86 -8.65 19.02 5.50
N ILE A 87 -9.68 18.20 5.63
CA ILE A 87 -11.06 18.62 5.42
C ILE A 87 -11.58 19.21 6.73
N ASP A 88 -11.93 20.50 6.72
CA ASP A 88 -12.56 21.17 7.85
C ASP A 88 -14.08 20.97 7.80
N TRP A 89 -14.68 20.75 8.97
CA TRP A 89 -16.13 20.51 9.15
C TRP A 89 -16.80 21.62 9.99
N THR A 90 -16.09 22.69 10.32
CA THR A 90 -16.55 23.78 11.20
C THR A 90 -17.82 24.49 10.73
N SER A 91 -18.10 24.51 9.43
CA SER A 91 -19.29 25.15 8.84
C SER A 91 -20.46 24.19 8.56
N GLY A 92 -20.40 22.94 9.05
CA GLY A 92 -21.44 21.92 8.86
C GLY A 92 -21.47 21.29 7.46
N HIS A 93 -20.51 21.64 6.60
CA HIS A 93 -20.23 21.02 5.31
C HIS A 93 -18.71 20.89 5.14
N PRO A 94 -18.21 19.93 4.32
CA PRO A 94 -16.78 19.77 4.11
C PRO A 94 -16.23 20.98 3.34
N GLU A 95 -15.33 21.72 3.96
CA GLU A 95 -14.62 22.80 3.31
C GLU A 95 -13.39 22.27 2.58
N ALA A 96 -13.19 22.75 1.35
CA ALA A 96 -12.05 22.35 0.56
C ALA A 96 -10.76 22.87 1.21
N PRO A 97 -9.71 22.04 1.32
CA PRO A 97 -8.44 22.49 1.85
C PRO A 97 -7.82 23.57 0.96
N ASP A 98 -7.00 24.43 1.55
CA ASP A 98 -6.28 25.51 0.85
C ASP A 98 -5.25 25.01 -0.18
N GLY A 99 -5.04 23.69 -0.27
CA GLY A 99 -4.22 23.04 -1.29
C GLY A 99 -2.72 23.26 -1.11
N ARG A 100 -2.27 23.77 0.05
CA ARG A 100 -0.85 24.00 0.29
C ARG A 100 -0.05 22.71 0.19
N MET A 101 1.00 22.77 -0.60
CA MET A 101 1.98 21.71 -0.79
C MET A 101 3.34 22.17 -0.27
N GLU A 102 3.97 21.34 0.53
CA GLU A 102 5.30 21.56 1.09
C GLU A 102 6.22 20.43 0.65
N VAL A 103 7.39 20.80 0.16
CA VAL A 103 8.45 19.86 -0.18
C VAL A 103 9.24 19.53 1.07
N VAL A 104 9.42 18.25 1.36
CA VAL A 104 10.18 17.79 2.52
C VAL A 104 11.57 17.39 2.07
N ALA A 105 12.58 18.18 2.48
CA ALA A 105 13.96 17.93 2.10
C ALA A 105 14.46 16.57 2.62
N LEU A 106 15.04 15.78 1.72
CA LEU A 106 15.69 14.51 2.02
C LEU A 106 17.20 14.64 1.81
N GLU A 107 17.99 13.99 2.67
CA GLU A 107 19.44 13.96 2.52
C GLU A 107 19.85 13.03 1.38
N LYS A 108 20.65 13.51 0.43
CA LYS A 108 21.05 12.74 -0.77
C LYS A 108 22.13 11.72 -0.44
N LEU A 109 21.70 10.55 -0.01
CA LEU A 109 22.54 9.39 0.28
C LEU A 109 22.29 8.27 -0.74
N GLU A 110 23.29 7.41 -0.95
CA GLU A 110 23.18 6.24 -1.82
C GLU A 110 22.56 5.09 -1.02
N PRO A 111 21.34 4.63 -1.36
CA PRO A 111 20.60 3.75 -0.46
C PRO A 111 21.28 2.41 -0.14
N LEU A 112 21.86 1.78 -1.16
CA LEU A 112 22.50 0.48 -0.98
C LEU A 112 23.73 0.60 -0.08
N ALA A 113 24.53 1.66 -0.22
CA ALA A 113 25.65 1.92 0.69
C ALA A 113 25.19 2.10 2.14
N ILE A 114 24.08 2.82 2.38
CA ILE A 114 23.55 3.00 3.74
C ILE A 114 23.06 1.67 4.32
N GLU A 115 22.36 0.87 3.52
CA GLU A 115 21.92 -0.47 3.92
C GLU A 115 23.11 -1.39 4.23
N CYS A 116 24.11 -1.46 3.36
CA CYS A 116 25.32 -2.27 3.56
C CYS A 116 26.10 -1.82 4.79
N GLN A 117 26.26 -0.51 5.02
CA GLN A 117 26.91 0.03 6.21
C GLN A 117 26.13 -0.33 7.49
N HIS A 118 24.80 -0.22 7.45
CA HIS A 118 23.94 -0.61 8.57
C HIS A 118 24.04 -2.11 8.86
N PHE A 119 24.06 -2.95 7.83
CA PHE A 119 24.26 -4.39 7.97
C PHE A 119 25.59 -4.72 8.65
N LEU A 120 26.72 -4.18 8.14
CA LEU A 120 28.04 -4.41 8.72
C LEU A 120 28.11 -3.93 10.18
N LYS A 121 27.48 -2.80 10.48
CA LYS A 121 27.39 -2.27 11.86
C LYS A 121 26.61 -3.22 12.77
N CYS A 122 25.49 -3.79 12.31
CA CYS A 122 24.71 -4.74 13.10
C CYS A 122 25.49 -6.02 13.36
N VAL A 123 26.19 -6.55 12.35
CA VAL A 123 27.08 -7.71 12.50
C VAL A 123 28.19 -7.43 13.52
N GLY A 124 28.85 -6.27 13.43
CA GLY A 124 29.96 -5.93 14.32
C GLY A 124 29.56 -5.60 15.76
N THR A 125 28.31 -5.18 16.00
CA THR A 125 27.85 -4.72 17.33
C THR A 125 26.83 -5.65 17.98
N GLY A 126 26.26 -6.60 17.25
CA GLY A 126 25.12 -7.40 17.71
C GLY A 126 23.82 -6.60 17.87
N LYS A 127 23.77 -5.36 17.36
CA LYS A 127 22.55 -4.54 17.40
C LYS A 127 21.45 -5.15 16.52
N VAL A 128 20.22 -5.13 17.01
CA VAL A 128 19.04 -5.52 16.22
C VAL A 128 18.92 -4.60 15.00
N PRO A 129 18.85 -5.14 13.77
CA PRO A 129 18.72 -4.35 12.55
C PRO A 129 17.37 -3.62 12.49
N LYS A 130 17.28 -2.59 11.66
CA LYS A 130 16.02 -1.85 11.44
C LYS A 130 14.94 -2.75 10.83
N THR A 131 15.35 -3.63 9.93
CA THR A 131 14.55 -4.68 9.28
C THR A 131 15.07 -6.02 9.79
N ASP A 132 14.35 -6.63 10.72
CA ASP A 132 14.76 -7.87 11.36
C ASP A 132 14.04 -9.09 10.76
N LEU A 133 14.34 -10.27 11.31
CA LEU A 133 13.73 -11.52 10.88
C LEU A 133 12.21 -11.51 11.10
N ALA A 134 11.73 -10.87 12.17
CA ALA A 134 10.31 -10.83 12.49
C ALA A 134 9.53 -10.02 11.43
N GLU A 135 10.06 -8.86 11.01
CA GLU A 135 9.50 -8.10 9.89
C GLU A 135 9.52 -8.93 8.60
N GLY A 136 10.62 -9.63 8.31
CA GLY A 136 10.74 -10.50 7.13
C GLY A 136 9.69 -11.61 7.09
N ILE A 137 9.46 -12.29 8.22
CA ILE A 137 8.43 -13.33 8.36
C ILE A 137 7.03 -12.74 8.18
N ALA A 138 6.75 -11.57 8.79
CA ALA A 138 5.45 -10.91 8.68
C ALA A 138 5.14 -10.53 7.22
N VAL A 139 6.11 -9.94 6.51
CA VAL A 139 5.96 -9.63 5.07
C VAL A 139 5.75 -10.90 4.26
N GLY A 140 6.53 -11.96 4.52
CA GLY A 140 6.39 -13.25 3.85
C GLY A 140 4.99 -13.85 4.00
N GLY A 141 4.44 -13.85 5.22
CA GLY A 141 3.09 -14.35 5.47
C GLY A 141 2.00 -13.55 4.75
N VAL A 142 2.15 -12.22 4.65
CA VAL A 142 1.22 -11.39 3.87
C VAL A 142 1.31 -11.70 2.37
N LEU A 143 2.51 -11.84 1.82
CA LEU A 143 2.70 -12.18 0.40
C LEU A 143 2.15 -13.57 0.07
N GLU A 144 2.34 -14.55 0.95
CA GLU A 144 1.77 -15.89 0.81
C GLU A 144 0.23 -15.85 0.83
N ALA A 145 -0.36 -15.07 1.73
CA ALA A 145 -1.81 -14.88 1.78
C ALA A 145 -2.36 -14.23 0.50
N VAL A 146 -1.65 -13.24 -0.05
CA VAL A 146 -1.98 -12.62 -1.35
C VAL A 146 -1.90 -13.64 -2.48
N GLU A 147 -0.81 -14.41 -2.54
CA GLU A 147 -0.60 -15.42 -3.57
C GLU A 147 -1.70 -16.51 -3.54
N ASN A 148 -2.10 -16.95 -2.35
CA ASN A 148 -3.17 -17.93 -2.19
C ASN A 148 -4.51 -17.40 -2.71
N GLN A 149 -4.87 -16.15 -2.39
CA GLN A 149 -6.09 -15.54 -2.93
C GLN A 149 -6.02 -15.34 -4.45
N LEU A 150 -4.87 -14.96 -5.01
CA LEU A 150 -4.67 -14.82 -6.45
C LEU A 150 -4.76 -16.16 -7.19
N ARG A 151 -4.25 -17.26 -6.61
CA ARG A 151 -4.40 -18.60 -7.17
C ARG A 151 -5.88 -19.01 -7.25
N MET A 152 -6.66 -18.71 -6.22
CA MET A 152 -8.11 -18.91 -6.25
C MET A 152 -8.79 -18.04 -7.32
N TRP A 153 -8.42 -16.76 -7.40
CA TRP A 153 -8.92 -15.83 -8.42
C TRP A 153 -8.71 -16.35 -9.84
N VAL A 154 -7.49 -16.81 -10.16
CA VAL A 154 -7.15 -17.35 -11.48
C VAL A 154 -7.91 -18.64 -11.78
N SER A 155 -8.07 -19.52 -10.78
CA SER A 155 -8.81 -20.79 -10.96
C SER A 155 -10.29 -20.57 -11.26
N LEU A 156 -10.91 -19.54 -10.68
CA LEU A 156 -12.34 -19.25 -10.85
C LEU A 156 -12.67 -18.58 -12.20
N ARG A 157 -11.67 -18.02 -12.89
CA ARG A 157 -11.85 -17.28 -14.16
C ARG A 157 -11.27 -17.97 -15.39
N GLN A 158 -10.96 -19.27 -15.31
CA GLN A 158 -10.56 -20.02 -16.49
C GLN A 158 -11.71 -20.04 -17.54
N PRO A 159 -11.43 -19.77 -18.83
CA PRO A 159 -12.45 -19.52 -19.85
C PRO A 159 -13.39 -20.71 -20.17
N SER A 160 -13.20 -21.89 -19.58
CA SER A 160 -14.17 -22.98 -19.73
C SER A 160 -15.56 -22.65 -19.17
N ALA A 161 -15.67 -21.66 -18.28
CA ALA A 161 -16.95 -21.21 -17.70
C ALA A 161 -17.65 -20.10 -18.51
N LEU A 162 -16.95 -19.39 -19.40
CA LEU A 162 -17.51 -18.25 -20.15
C LEU A 162 -18.24 -18.66 -21.44
N THR A 163 -18.12 -19.93 -21.87
CA THR A 163 -18.83 -20.48 -23.03
C THR A 163 -20.21 -21.08 -22.66
N ALA A 164 -20.51 -21.26 -21.38
CA ALA A 164 -21.85 -21.60 -20.92
C ALA A 164 -22.63 -20.28 -20.74
N GLY A 165 -23.46 -19.94 -21.73
CA GLY A 165 -24.12 -18.65 -21.86
C GLY A 165 -24.61 -18.06 -20.54
N LEU A 166 -24.05 -16.90 -20.18
CA LEU A 166 -24.56 -16.06 -19.12
C LEU A 166 -25.88 -15.43 -19.61
N HIS A 167 -26.99 -16.13 -19.41
CA HIS A 167 -28.29 -15.48 -19.35
C HIS A 167 -28.29 -14.68 -18.05
N LEU A 168 -27.97 -13.39 -18.14
CA LEU A 168 -28.13 -12.45 -17.02
C LEU A 168 -29.62 -12.39 -16.72
N ASP A 169 -30.05 -13.06 -15.65
CA ASP A 169 -31.40 -12.95 -15.14
C ASP A 169 -31.59 -11.52 -14.60
N PRO A 170 -32.47 -10.69 -15.20
CA PRO A 170 -32.68 -9.30 -14.77
C PRO A 170 -33.33 -9.18 -13.37
N LYS A 171 -33.59 -10.32 -12.70
CA LYS A 171 -34.09 -10.39 -11.33
C LYS A 171 -33.05 -10.81 -10.29
N ALA A 172 -31.76 -10.81 -10.61
CA ALA A 172 -30.72 -11.01 -9.60
C ALA A 172 -30.93 -10.01 -8.45
N GLU A 173 -31.37 -10.52 -7.30
CA GLU A 173 -31.64 -9.75 -6.10
C GLU A 173 -30.39 -8.92 -5.76
N VAL A 174 -30.60 -7.61 -5.66
CA VAL A 174 -29.63 -6.65 -5.13
C VAL A 174 -29.17 -7.22 -3.79
N LEU A 175 -27.91 -7.65 -3.71
CA LEU A 175 -27.28 -8.01 -2.45
C LEU A 175 -27.53 -6.84 -1.49
N ASN A 176 -28.31 -7.12 -0.45
CA ASN A 176 -28.71 -6.16 0.58
C ASN A 176 -27.53 -5.28 0.97
N GLU A 177 -27.79 -3.98 1.11
CA GLU A 177 -26.85 -2.97 1.58
C GLU A 177 -25.95 -3.55 2.67
N ILE A 178 -24.66 -3.72 2.38
CA ILE A 178 -23.69 -4.04 3.41
C ILE A 178 -23.68 -2.83 4.32
N PRO A 179 -24.13 -2.94 5.59
CA PRO A 179 -24.23 -1.79 6.46
C PRO A 179 -22.83 -1.19 6.62
N CYS A 180 -22.70 0.10 6.29
CA CYS A 180 -21.50 0.86 6.55
C CYS A 180 -21.26 0.83 8.06
N PRO A 181 -20.19 0.18 8.57
CA PRO A 181 -19.94 0.17 10.01
C PRO A 181 -19.68 1.60 10.45
N THR A 182 -20.51 2.11 11.36
CA THR A 182 -20.34 3.42 12.00
C THR A 182 -18.93 3.51 12.56
N LEU A 183 -18.13 4.43 12.02
CA LEU A 183 -16.74 4.68 12.40
C LEU A 183 -16.66 5.28 13.82
N PRO A 184 -16.02 4.63 14.81
CA PRO A 184 -15.66 5.31 16.04
C PRO A 184 -14.41 6.19 15.84
N GLU A 185 -14.56 7.46 16.21
CA GLU A 185 -13.78 8.72 16.00
C GLU A 185 -12.26 8.74 16.23
N LYS A 186 -11.52 7.63 16.27
CA LYS A 186 -10.05 7.68 16.45
C LYS A 186 -9.31 7.09 15.27
N ILE A 187 -8.83 8.01 14.42
CA ILE A 187 -7.88 7.80 13.32
C ILE A 187 -6.46 7.92 13.88
N VAL A 188 -5.56 7.09 13.36
CA VAL A 188 -4.15 7.03 13.78
C VAL A 188 -3.44 8.32 13.36
N LYS A 189 -2.89 9.06 14.32
CA LYS A 189 -2.01 10.21 14.05
C LYS A 189 -0.64 9.69 13.62
N ILE A 190 -0.29 9.88 12.34
CA ILE A 190 1.08 9.64 11.85
C ILE A 190 1.83 10.97 11.94
N SER A 191 2.87 11.04 12.76
CA SER A 191 3.75 12.21 12.81
C SER A 191 4.60 12.28 11.54
N ILE A 192 4.80 13.48 10.99
CA ILE A 192 5.70 13.72 9.85
C ILE A 192 7.13 13.20 10.15
N ILE A 193 7.52 13.20 11.43
CA ILE A 193 8.80 12.67 11.92
C ILE A 193 8.90 11.15 11.65
N ASP A 194 7.80 10.41 11.80
CA ASP A 194 7.77 8.96 11.57
C ASP A 194 7.88 8.65 10.08
N LEU A 195 7.21 9.41 9.20
CA LEU A 195 7.36 9.28 7.76
C LEU A 195 8.80 9.55 7.29
N GLN A 196 9.43 10.65 7.73
CA GLN A 196 10.84 10.91 7.41
C GLN A 196 11.79 9.86 8.00
N SER A 197 11.51 9.37 9.23
CA SER A 197 12.27 8.31 9.88
C SER A 197 12.19 6.99 9.11
N GLN A 198 10.99 6.61 8.67
CA GLN A 198 10.69 5.40 7.92
C GLN A 198 11.19 5.48 6.47
N MET A 199 11.16 6.66 5.86
CA MET A 199 11.73 6.90 4.54
C MET A 199 13.27 6.86 4.54
N ARG A 200 13.91 7.27 5.64
CA ARG A 200 15.33 6.98 5.94
C ARG A 200 15.61 5.51 6.30
N ARG A 201 14.60 4.62 6.24
CA ARG A 201 14.79 3.15 6.30
C ARG A 201 14.71 2.50 4.93
N ILE A 202 14.11 3.20 3.96
CA ILE A 202 13.90 2.74 2.57
C ILE A 202 15.03 3.25 1.68
N GLN A 203 15.65 4.37 2.07
CA GLN A 203 16.95 4.85 1.62
C GLN A 203 18.01 4.39 2.62
#